data_AF-A0A1Y1RP87-F1
#
_entry.id   AF-A0A1Y1RP87-F1
#
_cell.length_a   1.000
_cell.length_b   1.000
_cell.length_c   1.000
_cell.angle_alpha   90.00
_cell.angle_beta   90.00
_cell.angle_gamma   90.00
#
_symmetry.space_group_name_H-M   'P 1'
#
loop_
_entity.id
_entity.type
_entity.pdbx_description
1 polymer ?
#
loop_
_entity_poly.entity_id
_entity_poly.type
_entity_poly.pdbx_seq_one_letter_code
_entity_poly.pdbx_strand_id
1 'polypeptide(L)'
;METINGTPVTEEQIQAWADEAEAGYAVERFKKRGRPSLGSAPASVIPVRMEEELLAALLHKAEVEHLNRSEAIRAAVQAWVDA
;
A
#
# COMPACT_ATOMS: atom_id res chain seq x y z
N MET A 1 -23.39 -28.36 -17.09
CA MET A 1 -23.81 -27.39 -16.07
C MET A 1 -22.56 -26.67 -15.61
N GLU A 2 -22.52 -25.36 -15.77
CA GLU A 2 -21.34 -24.57 -15.40
C GLU A 2 -21.21 -24.50 -13.87
N THR A 3 -19.99 -24.48 -13.36
CA THR A 3 -19.73 -24.52 -11.92
C THR A 3 -18.68 -23.47 -11.54
N ILE A 4 -18.85 -22.86 -10.37
CA ILE A 4 -17.86 -21.96 -9.75
C ILE A 4 -17.47 -22.58 -8.41
N ASN A 5 -16.16 -22.82 -8.20
CA ASN A 5 -15.63 -23.51 -7.02
C ASN A 5 -16.34 -24.85 -6.71
N GLY A 6 -16.72 -25.59 -7.75
CA GLY A 6 -17.42 -26.88 -7.63
C GLY A 6 -18.91 -26.78 -7.29
N THR A 7 -19.47 -25.58 -7.19
CA THR A 7 -20.91 -25.36 -6.99
C THR A 7 -21.60 -25.07 -8.33
N PRO A 8 -22.69 -25.78 -8.69
CA PRO A 8 -23.45 -25.49 -9.91
C PRO A 8 -24.03 -24.09 -9.90
N VAL A 9 -23.88 -23.39 -11.03
CA VAL A 9 -24.50 -22.09 -11.24
C VAL A 9 -25.94 -22.31 -11.71
N THR A 10 -26.90 -21.66 -11.06
CA THR A 10 -28.31 -21.69 -11.45
C THR A 10 -28.68 -20.52 -12.37
N GLU A 11 -29.77 -20.65 -13.11
CA GLU A 11 -30.25 -19.58 -14.01
C GLU A 11 -30.62 -18.32 -13.21
N GLU A 12 -31.18 -18.49 -12.01
CA GLU A 12 -31.52 -17.37 -11.13
C GLU A 12 -30.27 -16.62 -10.67
N GLN A 13 -29.14 -17.31 -10.46
CA GLN A 13 -27.86 -16.66 -10.13
C GLN A 13 -27.32 -15.87 -11.31
N ILE A 14 -27.45 -16.41 -12.53
CA ILE A 14 -27.04 -15.72 -13.76
C ILE A 14 -27.86 -14.44 -13.93
N GLN A 15 -29.19 -14.52 -13.78
CA GLN A 15 -30.06 -13.35 -13.90
C GLN A 15 -29.72 -12.29 -12.84
N ALA A 16 -29.49 -12.69 -11.58
CA ALA A 16 -29.12 -11.77 -10.52
C ALA A 16 -27.80 -11.03 -10.81
N TRP A 17 -26.80 -11.72 -11.37
CA TRP A 17 -25.54 -11.08 -11.76
C TRP A 17 -25.71 -10.16 -12.97
N ALA A 18 -26.56 -10.52 -13.92
CA ALA A 18 -26.88 -9.66 -15.07
C ALA A 18 -27.55 -8.36 -14.60
N ASP A 19 -28.56 -8.46 -13.74
CA ASP A 19 -29.26 -7.31 -13.17
C ASP A 19 -28.32 -6.39 -12.38
N GLU A 20 -27.39 -6.97 -11.60
CA GLU A 20 -26.36 -6.22 -10.88
C GLU A 20 -25.44 -5.45 -11.84
N ALA A 21 -25.00 -6.09 -12.93
CA ALA A 21 -24.14 -5.48 -13.93
C ALA A 21 -24.84 -4.34 -14.68
N GLU A 22 -26.12 -4.52 -15.03
CA GLU A 22 -26.94 -3.52 -15.71
C GLU A 22 -27.29 -2.32 -14.82
N ALA A 23 -27.55 -2.56 -13.53
CA ALA A 23 -27.77 -1.49 -12.55
C ALA A 23 -26.53 -0.61 -12.36
N GLY A 24 -25.34 -1.18 -12.58
CA GLY A 24 -24.06 -0.50 -12.49
C GLY A 24 -23.59 -0.25 -11.05
N TYR A 25 -22.31 0.09 -10.90
CA TYR A 25 -21.68 0.34 -9.60
C TYR A 25 -21.54 1.83 -9.31
N ALA A 26 -21.86 2.23 -8.08
CA ALA A 26 -21.61 3.59 -7.59
C ALA A 26 -20.10 3.83 -7.42
N VAL A 27 -19.41 4.17 -8.52
CA VAL A 27 -17.94 4.30 -8.57
C VAL A 27 -17.37 5.34 -7.60
N GLU A 28 -18.15 6.38 -7.28
CA GLU A 28 -17.77 7.45 -6.35
C GLU A 28 -17.54 6.96 -4.91
N ARG A 29 -18.08 5.80 -4.54
CA ARG A 29 -17.85 5.20 -3.20
C ARG A 29 -16.50 4.50 -3.09
N PHE A 30 -15.82 4.25 -4.20
CA PHE A 30 -14.53 3.59 -4.18
C PHE A 30 -13.45 4.59 -3.74
N LYS A 31 -12.64 4.22 -2.74
CA LYS A 31 -11.45 4.98 -2.39
C LYS A 31 -10.52 5.04 -3.59
N LYS A 32 -9.94 6.22 -3.84
CA LYS A 32 -8.87 6.37 -4.85
C LYS A 32 -7.78 5.33 -4.58
N ARG A 33 -7.48 4.50 -5.58
CA ARG A 33 -6.39 3.53 -5.53
C ARG A 33 -5.07 4.30 -5.49
N GLY A 34 -4.18 3.91 -4.57
CA GLY A 34 -2.87 4.54 -4.39
C GLY A 34 -2.31 4.23 -3.02
N ARG A 35 -0.99 4.42 -2.84
CA ARG A 35 -0.38 4.36 -1.51
C ARG A 35 -0.87 5.56 -0.70
N PRO A 36 -1.28 5.39 0.58
CA PRO A 36 -1.64 6.52 1.44
C PRO A 36 -0.56 7.61 1.41
N SER A 37 -0.98 8.87 1.41
CA SER A 37 -0.05 10.00 1.53
C SER A 37 0.70 9.90 2.86
N LEU A 38 1.97 10.29 2.86
CA LEU A 38 2.72 10.49 4.08
C LEU A 38 2.72 12.00 4.34
N GLY A 39 1.82 12.46 5.22
CA GLY A 39 1.57 13.90 5.44
C GLY A 39 0.50 14.49 4.50
N SER A 40 0.63 15.80 4.20
CA SER A 40 -0.35 16.58 3.42
C SER A 40 -0.33 16.31 1.92
N ALA A 41 0.68 15.59 1.41
CA ALA A 41 0.85 15.30 -0.02
C ALA A 41 1.42 13.88 -0.23
N PRO A 42 1.33 13.33 -1.46
CA PRO A 42 1.99 12.08 -1.81
C PRO A 42 3.51 12.16 -1.56
N ALA A 43 4.10 11.10 -1.00
CA ALA A 43 5.54 11.03 -0.78
C ALA A 43 6.30 10.80 -2.10
N SER A 44 7.39 11.54 -2.32
CA SER A 44 8.34 11.29 -3.40
C SER A 44 9.39 10.24 -2.99
N VAL A 45 9.73 9.33 -3.89
CA VAL A 45 10.82 8.36 -3.68
C VAL A 45 12.13 8.96 -4.19
N ILE A 46 13.13 9.08 -3.31
CA ILE A 46 14.44 9.62 -3.63
C ILE A 46 15.47 8.47 -3.55
N PRO A 47 16.04 8.00 -4.68
CA PRO A 47 17.10 6.99 -4.64
C PRO A 47 18.43 7.64 -4.24
N VAL A 48 19.10 7.08 -3.22
CA VAL A 48 20.40 7.56 -2.72
C VAL A 48 21.35 6.37 -2.59
N ARG A 49 22.59 6.52 -3.08
CA ARG A 49 23.65 5.53 -2.84
C ARG A 49 24.23 5.74 -1.46
N MET A 50 24.34 4.66 -0.70
CA MET A 50 24.95 4.66 0.62
C MET A 50 26.11 3.67 0.63
N GLU A 51 27.18 4.02 1.33
CA GLU A 51 28.23 3.08 1.67
C GLU A 51 27.65 1.97 2.56
N GLU A 52 28.16 0.75 2.39
CA GLU A 52 27.62 -0.43 3.06
C GLU A 52 27.78 -0.33 4.58
N GLU A 53 28.92 0.20 5.05
CA GLU A 53 29.18 0.41 6.48
C GLU A 53 28.19 1.41 7.09
N LEU A 54 27.90 2.51 6.39
CA LEU A 54 26.93 3.50 6.85
C LEU A 54 25.52 2.90 6.93
N LEU A 55 25.12 2.11 5.92
CA LEU A 55 23.82 1.45 5.93
C LEU A 55 23.73 0.43 7.08
N ALA A 56 24.79 -0.34 7.33
CA ALA A 56 24.85 -1.29 8.43
C ALA A 56 24.73 -0.60 9.80
N ALA A 57 25.45 0.50 10.01
CA ALA A 57 25.38 1.29 11.24
C ALA A 57 23.97 1.85 11.48
N LEU A 58 23.33 2.38 10.42
CA LEU A 58 21.95 2.86 10.48
C LEU A 58 20.98 1.72 10.86
N LEU A 59 21.09 0.56 10.23
CA LEU A 59 20.21 -0.58 10.51
C LEU A 59 20.41 -1.13 11.93
N HIS A 60 21.64 -1.18 12.43
CA HIS A 60 21.90 -1.57 13.81
C HIS A 60 21.22 -0.61 14.80
N LYS A 61 21.32 0.71 14.57
CA LYS A 61 20.63 1.71 15.38
C LYS A 61 19.11 1.56 15.28
N ALA A 62 18.59 1.29 14.08
CA ALA A 62 17.16 1.08 13.85
C ALA A 62 16.61 -0.12 14.64
N GLU A 63 17.33 -1.24 14.67
CA GLU A 63 16.97 -2.41 15.47
C GLU A 63 16.90 -2.08 16.97
N VAL A 64 17.91 -1.38 17.49
CA VAL A 64 17.95 -0.94 18.90
C VAL A 64 16.77 -0.01 19.25
N GLU A 65 16.36 0.84 18.30
CA GLU A 65 15.24 1.78 18.47
C GLU A 65 13.89 1.22 18.03
N HIS A 66 13.82 -0.05 17.62
CA HIS A 66 12.61 -0.71 17.11
C HIS A 66 11.96 0.01 15.92
N LEU A 67 12.79 0.59 15.04
CA LEU A 67 12.37 1.27 13.82
C LEU A 67 12.63 0.39 12.59
N ASN A 68 11.75 0.48 11.59
CA ASN A 68 12.10 -0.07 10.29
C ASN A 68 13.11 0.82 9.55
N ARG A 69 13.79 0.26 8.54
CA ARG A 69 14.78 0.99 7.72
C ARG A 69 14.29 2.36 7.23
N SER A 70 13.05 2.45 6.75
CA SER A 70 12.53 3.71 6.19
C SER A 70 12.23 4.75 7.28
N GLU A 71 11.81 4.31 8.46
CA GLU A 71 11.62 5.17 9.63
C GLU A 71 12.94 5.71 10.14
N ALA A 72 13.97 4.87 10.27
CA ALA A 72 15.30 5.30 10.68
C ALA A 72 15.90 6.34 9.72
N ILE A 73 15.78 6.13 8.40
CA ILE A 73 16.24 7.12 7.40
C ILE A 73 15.48 8.44 7.56
N ARG A 74 14.14 8.39 7.69
CA ARG A 74 13.34 9.61 7.88
C ARG A 74 13.67 10.34 9.18
N ALA A 75 13.87 9.62 10.27
CA ALA A 75 14.27 10.19 11.56
C ALA A 75 15.63 10.89 11.48
N ALA A 76 16.61 10.28 10.80
CA ALA A 76 17.91 10.89 10.56
C ALA A 76 17.81 12.19 9.74
N VAL A 77 16.99 12.19 8.68
CA VAL A 77 16.73 13.40 7.87
C VAL A 77 16.03 14.48 8.69
N GLN A 78 15.04 14.11 9.50
CA GLN A 78 14.32 15.05 10.36
C GLN A 78 15.27 15.68 11.39
N ALA A 79 16.08 14.86 12.07
CA ALA A 79 17.07 15.33 13.03
C ALA A 79 18.12 16.27 12.39
N TRP A 80 18.48 16.04 11.13
CA TRP A 80 19.37 16.94 10.38
C TRP A 80 18.72 18.29 10.06
N VAL A 81 17.43 18.32 9.75
CA VAL A 81 16.69 19.55 9.43
C VAL A 81 16.39 20.37 10.69
N ASP A 82 16.20 19.71 11.82
CA ASP A 82 15.88 20.35 13.10
C ASP A 82 17.12 20.85 13.88
N ALA A 83 18.33 20.59 13.37
CA ALA A 83 19.62 20.98 13.94
C ALA A 83 20.08 22.37 13.48
#